data_AF-A0A6B3M9C4-F1
#
_entry.id   AF-A0A6B3M9C4-F1
#
_cell.length_a   1.000
_cell.length_b   1.000
_cell.length_c   1.000
_cell.angle_alpha   90.00
_cell.angle_beta   90.00
_cell.angle_gamma   90.00
#
_symmetry.space_group_name_H-M   'P 1'
#
loop_
_entity.id
_entity.type
_entity.pdbx_description
1 polymer ?
#
loop_
_entity_poly.entity_id
_entity_poly.type
_entity_poly.pdbx_seq_one_letter_code
_entity_poly.pdbx_strand_id
1 'polypeptide(L)'
;TYWYYKWQSREAIFVTKSGKKSRHKYIGKAGSPAFLLAVEMMKSRTKIEGLQQVKHTLELGLEDLVSEATRFIEKSQKQGK
;
A
#
# COMPACT_ATOMS: atom_id res chain seq x y z
N THR A 1 33.50 15.01 -2.83
CA THR A 1 32.86 13.81 -2.25
C THR A 1 31.63 13.46 -3.09
N TYR A 2 31.57 12.25 -3.66
CA TYR A 2 30.44 11.82 -4.49
C TYR A 2 29.40 11.11 -3.60
N TRP A 3 28.20 11.67 -3.49
CA TRP A 3 27.12 11.07 -2.71
C TRP A 3 26.23 10.21 -3.61
N TYR A 4 26.07 8.94 -3.23
CA TYR A 4 25.18 7.99 -3.90
C TYR A 4 23.97 7.69 -3.02
N TYR A 5 22.80 7.64 -3.65
CA TYR A 5 21.56 7.29 -2.97
C TYR A 5 21.37 5.77 -2.95
N LYS A 6 20.77 5.30 -1.85
CA LYS A 6 20.46 3.89 -1.61
C LYS A 6 18.97 3.76 -1.35
N TRP A 7 18.29 3.00 -2.18
CA TRP A 7 16.92 2.58 -1.92
C TRP A 7 16.93 1.43 -0.92
N GLN A 8 16.21 1.59 0.19
CA GLN A 8 15.94 0.55 1.18
C GLN A 8 14.46 0.12 1.14
N SER A 9 14.22 -1.19 1.15
CA SER A 9 12.89 -1.78 1.25
C SER A 9 12.74 -2.59 2.54
N ARG A 10 11.50 -2.73 3.02
CA ARG A 10 11.19 -3.58 4.18
C ARG A 10 11.48 -5.05 3.88
N GLU A 11 11.08 -5.52 2.71
CA GLU A 11 11.29 -6.89 2.25
C GLU A 11 12.46 -6.98 1.26
N ALA A 12 13.07 -8.15 1.14
CA ALA A 12 14.13 -8.40 0.17
C ALA A 12 13.51 -8.57 -1.23
N ILE A 13 13.46 -7.49 -2.01
CA ILE A 13 12.79 -7.46 -3.33
C ILE A 13 13.75 -7.22 -4.49
N PHE A 14 14.95 -6.69 -4.23
CA PHE A 14 15.90 -6.36 -5.28
C PHE A 14 16.77 -7.57 -5.62
N VAL A 15 16.64 -8.09 -6.83
CA VAL A 15 17.48 -9.20 -7.30
C VAL A 15 18.91 -8.70 -7.53
N THR A 16 19.88 -9.34 -6.88
CA THR A 16 21.31 -9.06 -7.03
C THR A 16 21.90 -9.88 -8.19
N LYS A 17 23.14 -9.57 -8.59
CA LYS A 17 23.86 -10.31 -9.65
C LYS A 17 24.02 -11.80 -9.35
N SER A 18 24.03 -12.19 -8.07
CA SER A 18 24.09 -13.59 -7.63
C SER A 18 22.72 -14.27 -7.56
N GLY A 19 21.65 -13.62 -8.04
CA GLY A 19 20.27 -14.13 -8.00
C GLY A 19 19.59 -14.02 -6.63
N LYS A 20 20.35 -13.75 -5.55
CA LYS A 20 19.80 -13.55 -4.20
C LYS A 20 19.05 -12.22 -4.13
N LYS A 21 17.93 -12.19 -3.40
CA LYS A 21 17.19 -10.96 -3.15
C LYS A 21 17.83 -10.14 -2.02
N SER A 22 17.80 -8.82 -2.15
CA SER A 22 18.33 -7.85 -1.21
C SER A 22 17.26 -6.82 -0.85
N ARG A 23 17.35 -6.27 0.36
CA ARG A 23 16.56 -5.13 0.84
C ARG A 23 17.10 -3.78 0.35
N HIS A 24 18.24 -3.80 -0.33
CA HIS A 24 19.01 -2.62 -0.65
C HIS A 24 19.37 -2.57 -2.13
N LYS A 25 19.20 -1.40 -2.74
CA LYS A 25 19.65 -1.12 -4.11
C LYS A 25 20.32 0.25 -4.18
N TYR A 26 21.56 0.30 -4.67
CA TYR A 26 22.24 1.56 -4.97
C TYR A 26 21.67 2.13 -6.28
N ILE A 27 21.21 3.37 -6.26
CA ILE A 27 20.47 4.01 -7.36
C ILE A 27 21.24 5.20 -7.97
N GLY A 28 22.51 5.34 -7.64
CA GLY A 28 23.38 6.36 -8.22
C GLY A 28 23.20 7.74 -7.58
N LYS A 29 23.65 8.77 -8.29
CA LYS A 29 23.53 10.18 -7.86
C LYS A 29 22.11 10.72 -8.11
N ALA A 30 21.77 11.80 -7.41
CA ALA A 30 20.54 12.56 -7.68
C ALA A 30 20.47 12.96 -9.17
N GLY A 31 19.27 12.90 -9.74
CA GLY A 31 19.01 13.23 -11.15
C GLY A 31 19.48 12.17 -12.16
N SER A 32 20.17 11.11 -11.74
CA SER A 32 20.47 9.99 -12.65
C SER A 32 19.18 9.26 -13.06
N PRO A 33 19.14 8.60 -14.23
CA PRO A 33 17.95 7.87 -14.67
C PRO A 33 17.47 6.82 -13.66
N ALA A 34 18.40 6.09 -13.02
CA ALA A 34 18.07 5.10 -12.00
C ALA A 34 17.47 5.74 -10.72
N PHE A 35 17.95 6.92 -10.34
CA PHE A 35 17.39 7.69 -9.23
C PHE A 35 15.98 8.19 -9.54
N LEU A 36 15.77 8.78 -10.71
CA LEU A 36 14.46 9.31 -11.12
C LEU A 36 13.42 8.19 -11.21
N LEU A 37 13.79 7.04 -11.79
CA LEU A 37 12.94 5.86 -11.83
C LEU A 37 12.56 5.39 -10.43
N ALA A 38 13.53 5.36 -9.49
CA ALA A 38 13.27 4.97 -8.12
C ALA A 38 12.27 5.90 -7.43
N VAL A 39 12.43 7.21 -7.61
CA VAL A 39 11.50 8.21 -7.08
C VAL A 39 10.09 8.01 -7.64
N GLU A 40 9.96 7.77 -8.94
CA GLU A 40 8.65 7.58 -9.57
C GLU A 40 7.95 6.30 -9.10
N MET A 41 8.71 5.21 -8.95
CA MET A 41 8.19 3.97 -8.38
C MET A 41 7.74 4.15 -6.93
N MET A 42 8.48 4.90 -6.10
CA MET A 42 8.08 5.20 -4.72
C MET A 42 6.79 6.04 -4.69
N LYS A 43 6.66 7.07 -5.54
CA LYS A 43 5.43 7.87 -5.66
C LYS A 43 4.24 7.00 -6.04
N SER A 44 4.42 6.14 -7.03
CA SER A 44 3.36 5.22 -7.49
C SER A 44 2.94 4.26 -6.37
N ARG A 45 3.90 3.73 -5.60
CA ARG A 45 3.62 2.87 -4.46
C ARG A 45 2.80 3.58 -3.39
N THR A 46 3.14 4.81 -3.04
CA THR A 46 2.36 5.60 -2.06
C THR A 46 0.92 5.80 -2.52
N LYS A 47 0.69 6.06 -3.82
CA LYS A 47 -0.67 6.18 -4.37
C LYS A 47 -1.45 4.87 -4.24
N ILE A 48 -0.82 3.74 -4.56
CA ILE A 48 -1.44 2.41 -4.43
C ILE A 48 -1.81 2.13 -2.98
N GLU A 49 -0.91 2.39 -2.03
CA GLU A 49 -1.17 2.18 -0.60
C GLU A 49 -2.33 3.05 -0.10
N GLY A 50 -2.40 4.30 -0.54
CA GLY A 50 -3.54 5.18 -0.23
C GLY A 50 -4.87 4.64 -0.79
N LEU A 51 -4.89 4.17 -2.03
CA LEU A 51 -6.08 3.56 -2.64
C LEU A 51 -6.53 2.29 -1.91
N GLN A 52 -5.58 1.46 -1.46
CA GLN A 52 -5.88 0.27 -0.67
C GLN A 52 -6.51 0.62 0.68
N GLN A 53 -6.03 1.67 1.34
CA GLN A 53 -6.61 2.16 2.60
C GLN A 53 -8.03 2.69 2.41
N VAL A 54 -8.28 3.44 1.33
CA VAL A 54 -9.62 3.94 0.98
C VAL A 54 -10.57 2.77 0.71
N LYS A 55 -10.13 1.79 -0.10
CA LYS A 55 -10.91 0.57 -0.36
C LYS A 55 -11.28 -0.15 0.93
N HIS A 56 -10.30 -0.37 1.81
CA HIS A 56 -10.54 -1.04 3.08
C HIS A 56 -11.55 -0.27 3.96
N THR A 57 -11.46 1.06 3.99
CA THR A 57 -12.40 1.91 4.74
C THR A 57 -13.83 1.78 4.20
N LEU A 58 -14.00 1.74 2.88
CA LEU A 58 -15.31 1.54 2.24
C LEU A 58 -15.89 0.15 2.54
N GLU A 59 -15.05 -0.88 2.56
CA GLU A 59 -15.46 -2.25 2.92
C GLU A 59 -15.99 -2.30 4.36
N LEU A 60 -15.28 -1.68 5.32
CA LEU A 60 -15.74 -1.57 6.70
C LEU A 60 -17.07 -0.81 6.82
N GLY A 61 -17.21 0.32 6.13
CA GLY A 61 -18.45 1.10 6.15
C GLY A 61 -19.65 0.34 5.56
N LEU A 62 -19.41 -0.52 4.55
CA LEU A 62 -20.44 -1.41 4.01
C LEU A 62 -20.84 -2.48 5.02
N GLU A 63 -19.87 -3.10 5.70
CA GLU A 63 -20.11 -4.11 6.74
C GLU A 63 -20.96 -3.53 7.88
N ASP A 64 -20.63 -2.33 8.36
CA ASP A 64 -21.38 -1.62 9.39
C ASP A 64 -22.83 -1.34 8.94
N LEU A 65 -23.01 -0.83 7.72
CA LEU A 65 -24.33 -0.53 7.17
C LEU A 65 -25.21 -1.79 7.07
N VAL A 66 -24.64 -2.89 6.57
CA VAL A 66 -25.35 -4.17 6.49
C VAL A 66 -25.71 -4.67 7.89
N SER A 67 -24.80 -4.60 8.85
CA SER A 67 -25.05 -5.02 10.24
C SER A 67 -26.21 -4.26 10.87
N GLU A 68 -26.23 -2.93 10.74
CA GLU A 68 -27.30 -2.09 11.27
C GLU A 68 -28.64 -2.32 10.56
N ALA A 69 -28.63 -2.49 9.24
CA ALA A 69 -29.84 -2.83 8.48
C ALA A 69 -30.45 -4.16 8.95
N THR A 70 -29.62 -5.19 9.17
CA THR A 70 -30.07 -6.48 9.70
C THR A 70 -30.69 -6.32 11.09
N ARG A 71 -30.04 -5.57 12.00
CA ARG A 71 -30.58 -5.30 13.35
C ARG A 71 -31.91 -4.56 13.31
N PHE A 72 -32.07 -3.62 12.38
CA PHE A 72 -33.31 -2.87 12.21
C PHE A 72 -34.47 -3.77 11.76
N ILE A 73 -34.22 -4.67 10.80
CA ILE A 73 -35.20 -5.64 10.31
C ILE A 73 -35.63 -6.57 11.45
N GLU A 74 -34.68 -7.12 12.22
CA GLU A 74 -34.97 -7.99 13.35
C GLU A 74 -35.81 -7.31 14.44
N LYS A 75 -35.51 -6.05 14.77
CA LYS A 75 -36.29 -5.26 15.74
C LYS A 75 -37.71 -5.03 15.26
N SER A 76 -37.88 -4.70 13.98
CA SER A 76 -39.18 -4.43 13.36
C SER A 76 -40.06 -5.69 13.36
N GLN A 77 -39.49 -6.87 13.12
CA GLN A 77 -40.20 -8.14 13.19
C GLN A 77 -40.61 -8.54 14.63
N LYS A 78 -39.85 -8.13 15.65
CA LYS A 78 -40.18 -8.39 17.05
C LYS A 78 -41.29 -7.50 17.61
N GLN A 79 -41.50 -6.30 17.05
CA GLN A 79 -42.55 -5.38 17.48
C GLN A 79 -43.92 -5.64 16.81
N GLY A 80 -43.94 -6.38 15.70
CA GLY A 80 -45.17 -6.77 15.00
C GLY A 80 -45.78 -8.10 15.45
N LYS A 81 -45.24 -8.75 16.48
CA LYS A 81 -45.80 -9.93 17.15
C LYS A 81 -46.21 -9.56 18.57
#